data_AF-A0AAW6AKC4-F1
#
_entry.id   AF-A0AAW6AKC4-F1
#
_cell.length_a   1.000
_cell.length_b   1.000
_cell.length_c   1.000
_cell.angle_alpha   90.00
_cell.angle_beta   90.00
_cell.angle_gamma   90.00
#
_symmetry.space_group_name_H-M   'P 1'
#
loop_
_entity.id
_entity.type
_entity.pdbx_description
1 polymer ?
#
loop_
_entity_poly.entity_id
_entity_poly.type
_entity_poly.pdbx_seq_one_letter_code
_entity_poly.pdbx_strand_id
1 'polypeptide(L)'
;MEYEVKDRNEWFKDVKRLVRGLEVETVEDPFAWPTVTSVADGEDVLHALGLHPSRDVCGIVNVDIDEVHELVRLIEPEPVTGATSDGYHTFDELYHHRAVLFSVIVAMFRGRSWKSLHHHDGTMYDGMFIVGIDTPAGPATYHYDVEPYWDMFPCEVLERSPEWDGHTPGDAIERIGTLRDLLYAEAKEEGSAR
;
A
#
# COMPACT_ATOMS: atom_id res chain seq x y z
N MET A 1 17.03 -16.57 -16.95
CA MET A 1 15.66 -16.89 -16.47
C MET A 1 15.34 -15.86 -15.42
N GLU A 2 14.53 -14.87 -15.76
CA GLU A 2 13.98 -13.97 -14.76
C GLU A 2 12.96 -14.78 -13.95
N TYR A 3 13.18 -14.91 -12.65
CA TYR A 3 12.20 -15.49 -11.75
C TYR A 3 11.07 -14.48 -11.60
N GLU A 4 9.89 -14.84 -12.07
CA GLU A 4 8.67 -14.06 -11.85
C GLU A 4 8.37 -14.08 -10.34
N VAL A 5 8.61 -12.95 -9.68
CA VAL A 5 8.37 -12.80 -8.24
C VAL A 5 6.85 -12.83 -8.04
N LYS A 6 6.33 -13.97 -7.61
CA LYS A 6 4.91 -14.11 -7.26
C LYS A 6 4.53 -13.09 -6.19
N ASP A 7 3.31 -12.55 -6.29
CA ASP A 7 2.71 -11.74 -5.23
C ASP A 7 2.83 -12.49 -3.89
N ARG A 8 3.28 -11.77 -2.86
CA ARG A 8 3.58 -12.35 -1.55
C ARG A 8 2.35 -13.05 -0.97
N ASN A 9 1.16 -12.50 -1.15
CA ASN A 9 -0.07 -13.06 -0.58
C ASN A 9 -0.48 -14.34 -1.31
N GLU A 10 -0.34 -14.38 -2.63
CA GLU A 10 -0.56 -15.59 -3.43
C GLU A 10 0.44 -16.69 -3.10
N TRP A 11 1.73 -16.35 -2.95
CA TRP A 11 2.75 -17.29 -2.47
C TRP A 11 2.38 -17.85 -1.09
N PHE A 12 1.89 -17.02 -0.19
CA PHE A 12 1.46 -17.46 1.14
C PHE A 12 0.27 -18.41 1.14
N LYS A 13 -0.69 -18.22 0.24
CA LYS A 13 -1.82 -19.15 0.08
C LYS A 13 -1.32 -20.53 -0.34
N ASP A 14 -0.35 -20.58 -1.27
CA ASP A 14 0.30 -21.83 -1.69
C ASP A 14 1.02 -22.51 -0.51
N VAL A 15 1.77 -21.75 0.30
CA VAL A 15 2.45 -22.26 1.51
C VAL A 15 1.43 -22.85 2.50
N LYS A 16 0.35 -22.13 2.83
CA LYS A 16 -0.71 -22.64 3.72
C LYS A 16 -1.35 -23.92 3.20
N ARG A 17 -1.56 -24.04 1.89
CA ARG A 17 -2.10 -25.26 1.26
C ARG A 17 -1.13 -26.42 1.41
N LEU A 18 0.16 -26.20 1.13
CA LEU A 18 1.21 -27.22 1.25
C LEU A 18 1.34 -27.70 2.68
N VAL A 19 1.38 -26.79 3.67
CA VAL A 19 1.45 -27.13 5.10
C VAL A 19 0.27 -28.00 5.54
N ARG A 20 -0.95 -27.68 5.10
CA ARG A 20 -2.15 -28.50 5.38
C ARG A 20 -2.12 -29.88 4.74
N GLY A 21 -1.37 -30.05 3.65
CA GLY A 21 -1.20 -31.30 2.93
C GLY A 21 0.04 -32.10 3.33
N LEU A 22 0.84 -31.61 4.29
CA LEU A 22 1.93 -32.39 4.86
C LEU A 22 1.32 -33.54 5.67
N GLU A 23 1.46 -34.76 5.16
CA GLU A 23 1.26 -35.97 5.96
C GLU A 23 2.40 -36.03 6.98
N VAL A 24 2.10 -35.68 8.23
CA VAL A 24 3.00 -35.91 9.35
C VAL A 24 2.94 -37.41 9.64
N GLU A 25 3.88 -38.18 9.09
CA GLU A 25 4.13 -39.52 9.60
C GLU A 25 4.73 -39.38 11.00
N THR A 26 3.92 -39.63 12.03
CA THR A 26 4.45 -40.00 13.33
C THR A 26 5.16 -41.34 13.16
N VAL A 27 6.48 -41.28 13.06
CA VAL A 27 7.34 -42.46 12.95
C VAL A 27 7.28 -43.20 14.29
N GLU A 28 6.34 -44.14 14.42
CA GLU A 28 6.27 -45.05 15.58
C GLU A 28 7.43 -46.07 15.58
N ASP A 29 8.03 -46.31 14.41
CA ASP A 29 9.19 -47.17 14.21
C ASP A 29 10.38 -46.33 13.68
N PRO A 30 11.38 -45.99 14.52
CA PRO A 30 12.53 -45.16 14.12
C PRO A 30 13.41 -45.79 13.02
N PHE A 31 13.08 -46.98 12.52
CA PHE A 31 13.77 -47.66 11.42
C PHE A 31 13.00 -47.66 10.08
N ALA A 32 11.80 -47.07 10.01
CA ALA A 32 11.07 -46.93 8.75
C ALA A 32 11.77 -45.93 7.81
N TRP A 33 11.99 -46.30 6.55
CA TRP A 33 12.60 -45.41 5.55
C TRP A 33 11.60 -44.36 5.07
N PRO A 34 11.86 -43.05 5.24
CA PRO A 34 11.01 -42.02 4.67
C PRO A 34 11.20 -41.93 3.16
N THR A 35 10.13 -41.57 2.45
CA THR A 35 10.10 -41.51 0.98
C THR A 35 10.71 -40.19 0.42
N VAL A 36 11.35 -39.36 1.25
CA VAL A 36 11.70 -37.98 0.88
C VAL A 36 13.21 -37.79 0.64
N THR A 37 13.52 -37.06 -0.42
CA THR A 37 14.84 -36.75 -0.98
C THR A 37 15.70 -35.91 -0.03
N SER A 38 16.94 -36.36 0.22
CA SER A 38 17.96 -35.65 1.01
C SER A 38 18.25 -34.25 0.46
N VAL A 39 18.14 -33.22 1.30
CA VAL A 39 18.60 -31.86 0.98
C VAL A 39 20.01 -31.68 1.55
N ALA A 40 21.02 -31.59 0.68
CA ALA A 40 22.37 -31.22 1.11
C ALA A 40 22.46 -29.69 1.31
N ASP A 41 23.01 -29.30 2.46
CA ASP A 41 23.44 -27.94 2.85
C ASP A 41 22.37 -26.83 2.83
N GLY A 42 21.31 -27.02 3.63
CA GLY A 42 20.30 -25.99 3.94
C GLY A 42 20.19 -25.61 5.43
N GLU A 43 21.02 -26.18 6.31
CA GLU A 43 20.88 -26.01 7.77
C GLU A 43 21.13 -24.59 8.25
N ASP A 44 22.12 -23.88 7.67
CA ASP A 44 22.37 -22.47 7.99
C ASP A 44 21.17 -21.58 7.67
N VAL A 45 20.41 -21.93 6.62
CA VAL A 45 19.17 -21.22 6.25
C VAL A 45 18.06 -21.52 7.24
N LEU A 46 17.91 -22.78 7.67
CA LEU A 46 16.94 -23.17 8.69
C LEU A 46 17.22 -22.45 10.01
N HIS A 47 18.48 -22.39 10.44
CA HIS A 47 18.90 -21.62 11.61
C HIS A 47 18.66 -20.11 11.45
N ALA A 48 18.94 -19.54 10.27
CA ALA A 48 18.65 -18.14 9.98
C ALA A 48 17.13 -17.82 10.00
N LEU A 49 16.29 -18.82 9.72
CA LEU A 49 14.83 -18.75 9.86
C LEU A 49 14.34 -19.01 11.29
N GLY A 50 15.26 -19.22 12.25
CA GLY A 50 14.93 -19.47 13.66
C GLY A 50 14.53 -20.92 13.96
N LEU A 51 14.74 -21.84 13.03
CA LEU A 51 14.48 -23.27 13.20
C LEU A 51 15.71 -23.99 13.76
N HIS A 52 15.50 -25.09 14.47
CA HIS A 52 16.55 -25.90 15.07
C HIS A 52 16.61 -27.31 14.43
N PRO A 53 17.17 -27.44 13.21
CA PRO A 53 17.32 -28.73 12.57
C PRO A 53 18.21 -29.68 13.38
N SER A 54 17.85 -30.96 13.38
CA SER A 54 18.65 -32.06 13.93
C SER A 54 18.82 -33.14 12.88
N ARG A 55 19.88 -33.96 13.00
CA ARG A 55 20.07 -35.11 12.12
C ARG A 55 19.79 -36.41 12.84
N ASP A 56 19.09 -37.30 12.16
CA ASP A 56 18.97 -38.69 12.61
C ASP A 56 20.20 -39.53 12.21
N VAL A 57 20.19 -40.80 12.60
CA VAL A 57 21.27 -41.76 12.35
C VAL A 57 21.49 -42.03 10.86
N CYS A 58 20.47 -41.79 10.02
CA CYS A 58 20.52 -41.93 8.57
C CYS A 58 20.95 -40.65 7.85
N GLY A 59 21.17 -39.55 8.59
CA GLY A 59 21.60 -38.26 8.06
C GLY A 59 20.45 -37.41 7.51
N ILE A 60 19.19 -37.73 7.85
CA ILE A 60 18.02 -36.95 7.46
C ILE A 60 17.87 -35.76 8.42
N VAL A 61 17.56 -34.58 7.86
CA VAL A 61 17.32 -33.34 8.61
C VAL A 61 15.88 -33.33 9.12
N ASN A 62 15.72 -33.20 10.43
CA ASN A 62 14.44 -33.13 11.14
C ASN A 62 14.27 -31.74 11.75
N VAL A 63 13.07 -31.17 11.66
CA VAL A 63 12.69 -29.89 12.28
C VAL A 63 11.41 -30.10 13.08
N ASP A 64 11.29 -29.43 14.23
CA ASP A 64 10.07 -29.46 15.02
C ASP A 64 8.93 -28.76 14.25
N ILE A 65 7.79 -29.45 14.11
CA ILE A 65 6.63 -28.93 13.40
C ILE A 65 6.04 -27.69 14.08
N ASP A 66 6.21 -27.55 15.40
CA ASP A 66 5.74 -26.38 16.12
C ASP A 66 6.56 -25.13 15.80
N GLU A 67 7.87 -25.27 15.58
CA GLU A 67 8.74 -24.18 15.09
C GLU A 67 8.33 -23.75 13.67
N VAL A 68 7.98 -24.72 12.80
CA VAL A 68 7.47 -24.44 11.45
C VAL A 68 6.14 -23.69 11.53
N HIS A 69 5.23 -24.10 12.41
CA HIS A 69 3.96 -23.41 12.63
C HIS A 69 4.15 -21.98 13.17
N GLU A 70 5.09 -21.76 14.08
CA GLU A 70 5.42 -20.42 14.59
C GLU A 70 5.99 -19.53 13.48
N LEU A 71 6.95 -20.04 12.69
CA LEU A 71 7.50 -19.32 11.55
C LEU A 71 6.38 -18.91 10.60
N VAL A 72 5.50 -19.85 10.21
CA VAL A 72 4.36 -19.58 9.31
C VAL A 72 3.47 -18.45 9.84
N ARG A 73 3.22 -18.38 11.16
CA ARG A 73 2.45 -17.27 11.76
C ARG A 73 3.18 -15.94 11.68
N LEU A 74 4.50 -15.93 11.90
CA LEU A 74 5.32 -14.71 11.83
C LEU A 74 5.41 -14.15 10.42
N ILE A 75 5.45 -15.02 9.42
CA ILE A 75 5.57 -14.61 8.03
C ILE A 75 4.20 -14.40 7.38
N GLU A 76 3.11 -14.83 8.02
CA GLU A 76 1.74 -14.65 7.54
C GLU A 76 1.49 -13.17 7.19
N PRO A 77 1.09 -12.87 5.94
CA PRO A 77 0.97 -11.49 5.52
C PRO A 77 -0.26 -10.90 6.20
N GLU A 78 -0.02 -9.86 7.00
CA GLU A 78 -1.11 -9.05 7.50
C GLU A 78 -1.77 -8.28 6.34
N PRO A 79 -3.11 -8.19 6.31
CA PRO A 79 -3.80 -7.33 5.37
C PRO A 79 -3.28 -5.89 5.50
N VAL A 80 -2.93 -5.28 4.37
CA VAL A 80 -2.65 -3.85 4.37
C VAL A 80 -3.95 -3.11 4.60
N THR A 81 -4.00 -2.33 5.68
CA THR A 81 -5.15 -1.54 6.08
C THR A 81 -4.71 -0.10 6.36
N GLY A 82 -5.68 0.77 6.65
CA GLY A 82 -5.39 2.11 7.12
C GLY A 82 -4.46 2.17 8.35
N ALA A 83 -4.52 1.16 9.22
CA ALA A 83 -3.66 1.03 10.39
C ALA A 83 -2.23 0.54 10.08
N THR A 84 -1.95 0.10 8.84
CA THR A 84 -0.59 -0.30 8.44
C THR A 84 0.33 0.91 8.53
N SER A 85 1.47 0.73 9.21
CA SER A 85 2.44 1.78 9.48
C SER A 85 3.75 1.58 8.72
N ASP A 86 4.38 2.69 8.35
CA ASP A 86 5.76 2.75 7.87
C ASP A 86 6.81 2.82 9.01
N GLY A 87 6.35 2.73 10.27
CA GLY A 87 7.15 2.87 11.49
C GLY A 87 7.09 4.27 12.12
N TYR A 88 6.56 5.27 11.41
CA TYR A 88 6.39 6.64 11.89
C TYR A 88 4.93 7.10 11.84
N HIS A 89 4.20 6.72 10.80
CA HIS A 89 2.80 7.04 10.57
C HIS A 89 2.03 5.83 10.05
N THR A 90 0.74 5.80 10.30
CA THR A 90 -0.22 4.88 9.66
C THR A 90 -0.69 5.45 8.33
N PHE A 91 -1.20 4.61 7.43
CA PHE A 91 -1.79 5.10 6.18
C PHE A 91 -2.97 6.03 6.43
N ASP A 92 -3.84 5.74 7.41
CA ASP A 92 -4.96 6.63 7.76
C ASP A 92 -4.47 8.02 8.19
N GLU A 93 -3.40 8.11 8.99
CA GLU A 93 -2.78 9.37 9.36
C GLU A 93 -2.22 10.12 8.14
N LEU A 94 -1.52 9.42 7.24
CA LEU A 94 -0.97 10.02 6.03
C LEU A 94 -2.08 10.53 5.08
N TYR A 95 -3.16 9.76 4.89
CA TYR A 95 -4.32 10.18 4.12
C TYR A 95 -5.00 11.40 4.74
N HIS A 96 -5.15 11.41 6.07
CA HIS A 96 -5.71 12.56 6.78
C HIS A 96 -4.84 13.80 6.65
N HIS A 97 -3.51 13.68 6.84
CA HIS A 97 -2.56 14.76 6.63
C HIS A 97 -2.65 15.32 5.20
N ARG A 98 -2.73 14.45 4.18
CA ARG A 98 -2.90 14.85 2.78
C ARG A 98 -4.19 15.65 2.59
N ALA A 99 -5.31 15.18 3.15
CA ALA A 99 -6.59 15.87 3.06
C ALA A 99 -6.52 17.26 3.69
N VAL A 100 -5.98 17.39 4.90
CA VAL A 100 -5.84 18.67 5.60
C VAL A 100 -4.93 19.63 4.82
N LEU A 101 -3.74 19.19 4.40
CA LEU A 101 -2.82 20.04 3.63
C LEU A 101 -3.43 20.49 2.30
N PHE A 102 -4.09 19.56 1.59
CA PHE A 102 -4.74 19.88 0.33
C PHE A 102 -5.94 20.81 0.52
N SER A 103 -6.68 20.69 1.61
CA SER A 103 -7.80 21.58 1.93
C SER A 103 -7.36 23.04 2.10
N VAL A 104 -6.17 23.26 2.67
CA VAL A 104 -5.57 24.60 2.80
C VAL A 104 -5.23 25.17 1.42
N ILE A 105 -4.64 24.36 0.53
CA ILE A 105 -4.34 24.76 -0.84
C ILE A 105 -5.64 25.14 -1.58
N VAL A 106 -6.67 24.30 -1.49
CA VAL A 106 -7.99 24.56 -2.08
C VAL A 106 -8.62 25.84 -1.53
N ALA A 107 -8.48 26.11 -0.23
CA ALA A 107 -8.99 27.32 0.41
C ALA A 107 -8.21 28.59 -0.01
N MET A 108 -6.93 28.47 -0.35
CA MET A 108 -6.12 29.57 -0.90
C MET A 108 -6.46 29.85 -2.36
N PHE A 109 -6.62 28.80 -3.18
CA PHE A 109 -6.89 28.90 -4.61
C PHE A 109 -8.35 28.61 -4.95
N ARG A 110 -9.30 29.16 -4.16
CA ARG A 110 -10.73 28.89 -4.32
C ARG A 110 -11.26 29.11 -5.73
N GLY A 111 -10.81 30.17 -6.40
CA GLY A 111 -11.22 30.49 -7.77
C GLY A 111 -10.68 29.54 -8.85
N ARG A 112 -9.83 28.58 -8.47
CA ARG A 112 -9.28 27.53 -9.35
C ARG A 112 -9.64 26.13 -8.87
N SER A 113 -10.37 26.02 -7.75
CA SER A 113 -10.62 24.76 -7.08
C SER A 113 -12.10 24.42 -7.14
N TRP A 114 -12.38 23.13 -7.26
CA TRP A 114 -13.72 22.61 -7.40
C TRP A 114 -13.85 21.24 -6.73
N LYS A 115 -15.07 20.83 -6.42
CA LYS A 115 -15.38 19.48 -5.94
C LYS A 115 -16.68 18.97 -6.57
N SER A 116 -16.83 17.66 -6.67
CA SER A 116 -18.03 17.03 -7.21
C SER A 116 -18.27 15.65 -6.60
N LEU A 117 -19.55 15.27 -6.52
CA LEU A 117 -19.98 13.92 -6.15
C LEU A 117 -19.98 12.96 -7.36
N HIS A 118 -19.69 13.44 -8.57
CA HIS A 118 -19.69 12.62 -9.77
C HIS A 118 -18.48 12.93 -10.65
N HIS A 119 -17.94 11.89 -11.27
CA HIS A 119 -17.04 12.02 -12.41
C HIS A 119 -17.78 12.63 -13.61
N HIS A 120 -17.02 13.01 -14.63
CA HIS A 120 -17.54 13.51 -15.90
C HIS A 120 -18.61 12.58 -16.52
N ASP A 121 -18.39 11.27 -16.47
CA ASP A 121 -19.31 10.25 -17.00
C ASP A 121 -20.54 9.99 -16.11
N GLY A 122 -20.60 10.59 -14.92
CA GLY A 122 -21.67 10.42 -13.95
C GLY A 122 -21.44 9.29 -12.94
N THR A 123 -20.31 8.57 -12.99
CA THR A 123 -19.96 7.55 -12.00
C THR A 123 -19.26 8.15 -10.78
N MET A 124 -19.15 7.40 -9.68
CA MET A 124 -18.31 7.72 -8.52
C MET A 124 -18.05 6.45 -7.71
N TYR A 125 -16.99 6.42 -6.92
CA TYR A 125 -16.79 5.37 -5.92
C TYR A 125 -17.78 5.53 -4.76
N ASP A 126 -18.29 4.42 -4.23
CA ASP A 126 -19.29 4.47 -3.16
C ASP A 126 -18.77 5.24 -1.93
N GLY A 127 -19.57 6.20 -1.44
CA GLY A 127 -19.22 7.05 -0.30
C GLY A 127 -18.13 8.09 -0.53
N MET A 128 -17.59 8.26 -1.75
CA MET A 128 -16.50 9.19 -2.04
C MET A 128 -16.95 10.42 -2.85
N PHE A 129 -16.10 11.44 -2.88
CA PHE A 129 -16.17 12.56 -3.79
C PHE A 129 -14.80 12.87 -4.39
N ILE A 130 -14.80 13.65 -5.47
CA ILE A 130 -13.58 14.14 -6.11
C ILE A 130 -13.42 15.65 -5.84
N VAL A 131 -12.20 16.06 -5.50
CA VAL A 131 -11.80 17.46 -5.39
C VAL A 131 -10.63 17.71 -6.33
N GLY A 132 -10.67 18.84 -7.03
CA GLY A 132 -9.66 19.22 -8.01
C GLY A 132 -9.24 20.68 -7.90
N ILE A 133 -8.05 20.95 -8.41
CA ILE A 133 -7.51 22.30 -8.57
C ILE A 133 -6.86 22.43 -9.95
N ASP A 134 -7.20 23.50 -10.66
CA ASP A 134 -6.64 23.81 -11.98
C ASP A 134 -5.33 24.57 -11.82
N THR A 135 -4.20 23.91 -12.10
CA THR A 135 -2.87 24.49 -12.03
C THR A 135 -2.36 24.89 -13.42
N PRO A 136 -1.31 25.73 -13.53
CA PRO A 136 -0.69 26.06 -14.80
C PRO A 136 -0.22 24.85 -15.62
N ALA A 137 0.10 23.73 -14.97
CA ALA A 137 0.57 22.50 -15.61
C ALA A 137 -0.54 21.45 -15.85
N GLY A 138 -1.80 21.81 -15.58
CA GLY A 138 -2.97 20.93 -15.70
C GLY A 138 -3.68 20.69 -14.38
N PRO A 139 -4.82 19.98 -14.39
CA PRO A 139 -5.58 19.72 -13.18
C PRO A 139 -4.85 18.73 -12.26
N ALA A 140 -4.94 18.92 -10.96
CA ALA A 140 -4.60 17.91 -9.96
C ALA A 140 -5.85 17.52 -9.19
N THR A 141 -6.12 16.21 -9.07
CA THR A 141 -7.36 15.72 -8.45
C THR A 141 -7.09 14.65 -7.41
N TYR A 142 -7.94 14.58 -6.39
CA TYR A 142 -7.93 13.54 -5.37
C TYR A 142 -9.35 13.11 -5.02
N HIS A 143 -9.48 11.83 -4.67
CA HIS A 143 -10.69 11.26 -4.08
C HIS A 143 -10.55 11.19 -2.56
N TYR A 144 -11.65 11.52 -1.87
CA TYR A 144 -11.79 11.37 -0.42
C TYR A 144 -13.18 10.86 -0.08
N ASP A 145 -13.33 10.24 1.09
CA ASP A 145 -14.65 9.91 1.63
C ASP A 145 -15.45 11.18 1.90
N VAL A 146 -16.74 11.17 1.61
CA VAL A 146 -17.64 12.31 1.88
C VAL A 146 -17.59 12.66 3.36
N GLU A 147 -17.66 11.66 4.24
CA GLU A 147 -17.47 11.85 5.68
C GLU A 147 -16.09 11.33 6.09
N PRO A 148 -15.25 12.12 6.79
CA PRO A 148 -15.50 13.47 7.32
C PRO A 148 -15.04 14.62 6.39
N TYR A 149 -14.62 14.34 5.16
CA TYR A 149 -13.78 15.29 4.41
C TYR A 149 -14.53 16.32 3.56
N TRP A 150 -15.79 16.10 3.19
CA TRP A 150 -16.51 16.95 2.25
C TRP A 150 -16.50 18.44 2.65
N ASP A 151 -16.79 18.73 3.91
CA ASP A 151 -16.87 20.10 4.42
C ASP A 151 -15.49 20.73 4.68
N MET A 152 -14.40 19.95 4.64
CA MET A 152 -13.05 20.49 4.76
C MET A 152 -12.62 21.29 3.53
N PHE A 153 -13.25 21.07 2.37
CA PHE A 153 -12.87 21.72 1.10
C PHE A 153 -13.87 22.83 0.72
N PRO A 154 -13.54 24.11 1.01
CA PRO A 154 -14.43 25.22 0.76
C PRO A 154 -14.22 25.79 -0.65
N CYS A 155 -14.68 25.07 -1.67
CA CYS A 155 -14.57 25.44 -3.08
C CYS A 155 -15.89 25.27 -3.85
N GLU A 156 -15.88 25.57 -5.15
CA GLU A 156 -17.05 25.44 -6.02
C GLU A 156 -17.52 23.98 -6.09
N VAL A 157 -18.84 23.76 -5.99
CA VAL A 157 -19.44 22.44 -6.18
C VAL A 157 -19.94 22.33 -7.61
N LEU A 158 -19.36 21.40 -8.37
CA LEU A 158 -19.78 21.09 -9.73
C LEU A 158 -20.75 19.91 -9.73
N GLU A 159 -21.71 19.94 -10.66
CA GLU A 159 -22.60 18.80 -10.91
C GLU A 159 -21.80 17.54 -11.28
N ARG A 160 -20.74 17.72 -12.11
CA ARG A 160 -19.79 16.69 -12.51
C ARG A 160 -18.38 17.25 -12.60
N SER A 161 -17.38 16.42 -12.34
CA SER A 161 -15.98 16.78 -12.57
C SER A 161 -15.69 17.01 -14.07
N PRO A 162 -14.65 17.78 -14.40
CA PRO A 162 -14.02 17.74 -15.72
C PRO A 162 -13.61 16.32 -16.11
N GLU A 163 -13.45 16.11 -17.42
CA GLU A 163 -12.95 14.84 -17.98
C GLU A 163 -11.52 14.57 -17.50
N TRP A 164 -11.25 13.32 -17.11
CA TRP A 164 -9.92 12.94 -16.62
C TRP A 164 -8.93 12.88 -17.78
N ASP A 165 -7.80 13.57 -17.64
CA ASP A 165 -6.75 13.66 -18.65
C ASP A 165 -5.71 12.54 -18.56
N GLY A 166 -5.92 11.54 -17.70
CA GLY A 166 -5.02 10.40 -17.53
C GLY A 166 -3.84 10.65 -16.58
N HIS A 167 -3.84 11.75 -15.81
CA HIS A 167 -2.73 12.08 -14.92
C HIS A 167 -2.50 11.04 -13.81
N THR A 168 -1.23 10.78 -13.52
CA THR A 168 -0.77 9.89 -12.46
C THR A 168 -0.65 10.62 -11.11
N PRO A 169 -0.47 9.90 -9.99
CA PRO A 169 -0.16 10.54 -8.71
C PRO A 169 1.11 11.42 -8.75
N GLY A 170 2.11 11.05 -9.56
CA GLY A 170 3.31 11.85 -9.76
C GLY A 170 3.01 13.18 -10.44
N ASP A 171 2.20 13.14 -11.51
CA ASP A 171 1.75 14.35 -12.22
C ASP A 171 0.97 15.28 -11.29
N ALA A 172 0.10 14.75 -10.44
CA ALA A 172 -0.65 15.55 -9.47
C ALA A 172 0.28 16.31 -8.51
N ILE A 173 1.33 15.64 -7.98
CA ILE A 173 2.32 16.27 -7.09
C ILE A 173 3.08 17.38 -7.82
N GLU A 174 3.56 17.12 -9.04
CA GLU A 174 4.28 18.11 -9.85
C GLU A 174 3.41 19.32 -10.18
N ARG A 175 2.16 19.08 -10.61
CA ARG A 175 1.18 20.12 -10.95
C ARG A 175 0.85 20.99 -9.75
N ILE A 176 0.60 20.42 -8.58
CA ILE A 176 0.38 21.19 -7.34
C ILE A 176 1.59 22.05 -7.01
N GLY A 177 2.81 21.54 -7.23
CA GLY A 177 4.06 22.26 -7.03
C GLY A 177 4.13 23.59 -7.81
N THR A 178 3.54 23.66 -9.01
CA THR A 178 3.54 24.88 -9.84
C THR A 178 2.70 26.02 -9.26
N LEU A 179 1.78 25.75 -8.32
CA LEU A 179 1.03 26.79 -7.62
C LEU A 179 1.94 27.69 -6.77
N ARG A 180 3.07 27.14 -6.29
CA ARG A 180 4.09 27.91 -5.58
C ARG A 180 4.67 29.02 -6.46
N ASP A 181 4.85 28.76 -7.74
CA ASP A 181 5.45 29.72 -8.67
C ASP A 181 4.50 30.90 -8.94
N LEU A 182 3.19 30.66 -8.94
CA LEU A 182 2.17 31.72 -8.98
C LEU A 182 2.28 32.65 -7.76
N LEU A 183 2.38 32.08 -6.56
CA LEU A 183 2.51 32.88 -5.33
C LEU A 183 3.81 33.70 -5.30
N TYR A 184 4.91 33.15 -5.82
CA TYR A 184 6.16 33.91 -5.92
C TYR A 184 6.07 35.05 -6.95
N ALA A 185 5.36 34.86 -8.06
CA ALA A 185 5.14 35.91 -9.04
C ALA A 185 4.32 37.06 -8.44
N GLU A 186 3.21 36.75 -7.75
CA GLU A 186 2.36 37.73 -7.06
C GLU A 186 3.13 38.53 -6.00
N ALA A 187 3.91 37.85 -5.15
CA ALA A 187 4.71 38.51 -4.12
C ALA A 187 5.79 39.45 -4.70
N LYS A 188 6.36 39.10 -5.85
CA LYS A 188 7.35 39.94 -6.54
C LYS A 188 6.72 41.18 -7.16
N GLU A 189 5.53 41.05 -7.74
CA GLU A 189 4.77 42.20 -8.27
C GLU A 189 4.40 43.18 -7.16
N GLU A 190 3.91 42.69 -6.01
CA GLU A 190 3.60 43.53 -4.85
C GLU A 190 4.83 44.21 -4.25
N GLY A 191 5.98 43.53 -4.23
CA GLY A 191 7.25 44.08 -3.75
C GLY A 191 7.87 45.10 -4.70
N SER A 192 7.62 44.99 -6.01
CA SER A 192 8.09 45.97 -7.01
C SER A 192 7.19 47.21 -7.10
N ALA A 193 5.96 47.13 -6.58
CA ALA A 193 4.99 48.23 -6.57
C ALA A 193 5.06 49.11 -5.30
N ARG A 194 5.95 48.79 -4.36
CA ARG A 194 6.21 49.55 -3.11
C ARG A 194 7.54 50.27 -3.18
#